data_AF-A0A1F5WG49-F1
#
_entry.id   AF-A0A1F5WG49-F1
#
_cell.length_a   1.000
_cell.length_b   1.000
_cell.length_c   1.000
_cell.angle_alpha   90.00
_cell.angle_beta   90.00
_cell.angle_gamma   90.00
#
_symmetry.space_group_name_H-M   'P 1'
#
loop_
_entity.id
_entity.type
_entity.pdbx_description
1 polymer ?
#
loop_
_entity_poly.entity_id
_entity_poly.type
_entity_poly.pdbx_seq_one_letter_code
_entity_poly.pdbx_strand_id
1 'polypeptide(L)'
;MRLHLLHCVNPVRSFGLSVLVLLLLTALPVGAECNPATQLCNPLQANSFGELVQSLARALVAVAIPIVVIFLIYSGFLFVSARGNEQQLEKAKKTFYWTIVGAAVVVGAYALASAIVDFARTLGGNGG
;
A
#
# COMPACT_ATOMS: atom_id res chain seq x y z
N MET A 1 -7.32 43.91 -13.67
CA MET A 1 -8.52 43.46 -12.94
C MET A 1 -8.67 41.95 -13.15
N ARG A 2 -8.46 41.17 -12.08
CA ARG A 2 -8.86 39.75 -11.88
C ARG A 2 -8.35 38.64 -12.82
N LEU A 3 -7.09 38.21 -12.66
CA LEU A 3 -6.68 36.84 -13.00
C LEU A 3 -5.54 36.27 -12.13
N HIS A 4 -5.43 36.69 -10.87
CA HIS A 4 -4.36 36.24 -9.96
C HIS A 4 -4.86 35.69 -8.61
N LEU A 5 -6.19 35.51 -8.44
CA LEU A 5 -6.81 35.07 -7.18
C LEU A 5 -7.48 33.69 -7.25
N LEU A 6 -7.05 32.82 -8.16
CA LEU A 6 -7.48 31.41 -8.18
C LEU A 6 -6.34 30.42 -7.87
N HIS A 7 -5.14 30.90 -7.54
CA HIS A 7 -4.12 30.08 -6.86
C HIS A 7 -4.44 29.83 -5.37
N CYS A 8 -5.56 30.36 -4.87
CA CYS A 8 -6.14 29.99 -3.58
C CYS A 8 -7.17 28.84 -3.73
N VAL A 9 -6.95 27.92 -4.66
CA VAL A 9 -7.71 26.66 -4.71
C VAL A 9 -7.07 25.72 -3.68
N ASN A 10 -7.66 25.71 -2.48
CA ASN A 10 -7.53 24.73 -1.39
C ASN A 10 -6.20 23.93 -1.37
N PRO A 11 -5.28 24.15 -0.41
CA PRO A 11 -3.99 23.44 -0.35
C PRO A 11 -4.14 21.90 -0.31
N VAL A 12 -5.28 21.39 0.17
CA VAL A 12 -5.64 19.95 0.15
C VAL A 12 -5.80 19.40 -1.28
N ARG A 13 -6.30 20.20 -2.23
CA ARG A 13 -6.62 19.74 -3.60
C ARG A 13 -5.38 19.65 -4.50
N SER A 14 -4.36 20.48 -4.24
CA SER A 14 -3.08 20.47 -4.99
C SER A 14 -2.11 19.40 -4.47
N PHE A 15 -2.02 19.23 -3.14
CA PHE A 15 -1.25 18.13 -2.54
C PHE A 15 -1.86 16.76 -2.85
N GLY A 16 -3.20 16.64 -2.78
CA GLY A 16 -3.90 15.40 -3.11
C GLY A 16 -3.70 14.96 -4.56
N LEU A 17 -3.65 15.90 -5.52
CA LEU A 17 -3.41 15.59 -6.93
C LEU A 17 -1.97 15.11 -7.18
N SER A 18 -0.97 15.74 -6.56
CA SER A 18 0.44 15.34 -6.74
C SER A 18 0.77 13.99 -6.11
N VAL A 19 0.23 13.70 -4.93
CA VAL A 19 0.42 12.39 -4.27
C VAL A 19 -0.28 11.29 -5.05
N LEU A 20 -1.49 11.53 -5.57
CA LEU A 20 -2.21 10.59 -6.43
C LEU A 20 -1.46 10.28 -7.74
N VAL A 21 -0.84 11.30 -8.36
CA VAL A 21 -0.04 11.14 -9.59
C VAL A 21 1.28 10.40 -9.33
N LEU A 22 1.97 10.68 -8.22
CA LEU A 22 3.20 9.97 -7.83
C LEU A 22 2.91 8.50 -7.49
N LEU A 23 1.77 8.23 -6.86
CA LEU A 23 1.30 6.90 -6.47
C LEU A 23 0.82 6.10 -7.69
N LEU A 24 0.21 6.74 -8.69
CA LEU A 24 -0.08 6.18 -10.02
C LEU A 24 1.20 5.86 -10.81
N LEU A 25 2.24 6.70 -10.70
CA LEU A 25 3.51 6.48 -11.39
C LEU A 25 4.31 5.31 -10.79
N THR A 26 4.26 5.12 -9.46
CA THR A 26 4.84 3.95 -8.78
C THR A 26 4.01 2.67 -8.91
N ALA A 27 2.74 2.79 -9.31
CA ALA A 27 1.82 1.67 -9.49
C ALA A 27 1.83 1.09 -10.91
N LEU A 28 2.60 1.68 -11.85
CA LEU A 28 2.90 1.00 -13.10
C LEU A 28 3.73 -0.24 -12.74
N PRO A 29 3.20 -1.47 -12.88
CA PRO A 29 4.05 -2.63 -12.78
C PRO A 29 5.04 -2.48 -13.93
N VAL A 30 6.34 -2.35 -13.63
CA VAL A 30 7.36 -2.75 -14.60
C VAL A 30 7.12 -4.24 -14.79
N GLY A 31 6.32 -4.52 -15.82
CA GLY A 31 6.00 -5.86 -16.26
C GLY A 31 7.31 -6.55 -16.58
N ALA A 32 7.42 -7.79 -16.11
CA ALA A 32 8.52 -8.66 -16.45
C ALA A 32 8.81 -8.58 -17.95
N GLU A 33 10.03 -8.19 -18.29
CA GLU A 33 10.55 -8.35 -19.63
C GLU A 33 10.73 -9.85 -19.87
N CYS A 34 9.72 -10.47 -20.50
CA CYS A 34 9.77 -11.87 -20.88
C CYS A 34 9.93 -11.96 -22.40
N ASN A 35 10.96 -12.69 -22.84
CA ASN A 35 11.19 -12.96 -24.26
C ASN A 35 10.22 -14.08 -24.73
N PRO A 36 9.22 -13.77 -25.58
CA PRO A 36 8.18 -14.74 -25.96
C PRO A 36 8.68 -15.89 -26.84
N ALA A 37 9.97 -15.90 -27.21
CA ALA A 37 10.53 -16.91 -28.11
C ALA A 37 10.82 -18.27 -27.46
N THR A 38 10.88 -18.38 -26.11
CA THR A 38 11.35 -19.64 -25.47
C THR A 38 10.61 -20.07 -24.20
N GLN A 39 9.66 -19.30 -23.64
CA GLN A 39 8.95 -19.72 -22.42
C GLN A 39 7.56 -19.10 -22.28
N LEU A 40 6.59 -19.86 -21.78
CA LEU A 40 5.33 -19.33 -21.26
C LEU A 40 5.66 -18.34 -20.13
N CYS A 41 5.31 -17.08 -20.35
CA CYS A 41 5.57 -15.99 -19.42
C CYS A 41 4.51 -16.06 -18.31
N ASN A 42 4.90 -16.56 -17.13
CA ASN A 42 4.01 -16.57 -15.97
C ASN A 42 4.15 -15.23 -15.22
N PRO A 43 3.21 -14.27 -15.36
CA PRO A 43 3.26 -13.00 -14.63
C PRO A 43 3.10 -13.18 -13.11
N LEU A 44 2.77 -14.40 -12.64
CA LEU A 44 2.74 -14.78 -11.24
C LEU A 44 4.08 -15.37 -10.74
N GLN A 45 5.08 -15.56 -11.63
CA GLN A 45 6.42 -16.13 -11.35
C GLN A 45 6.40 -17.28 -10.33
N ALA A 46 5.46 -18.22 -10.48
CA ALA A 46 5.31 -19.33 -9.56
C ALA A 46 5.56 -20.64 -10.27
N ASN A 47 6.65 -21.33 -9.92
CA ASN A 47 6.93 -22.69 -10.37
C ASN A 47 6.60 -23.75 -9.29
N SER A 48 6.19 -23.29 -8.10
CA SER A 48 5.79 -24.13 -6.96
C SER A 48 4.68 -23.46 -6.13
N PHE A 49 3.95 -24.24 -5.33
CA PHE A 49 2.87 -23.75 -4.48
C PHE A 49 3.34 -22.65 -3.50
N GLY A 50 4.56 -22.77 -2.97
CA GLY A 50 5.14 -21.76 -2.06
C GLY A 50 5.42 -20.42 -2.74
N GLU A 51 5.88 -20.43 -3.99
CA GLU A 51 6.10 -19.19 -4.76
C GLU A 51 4.79 -18.52 -5.17
N LEU A 52 3.74 -19.30 -5.45
CA LEU A 52 2.42 -18.76 -5.78
C LEU A 52 1.83 -17.94 -4.63
N VAL A 53 1.93 -18.46 -3.41
CA VAL A 53 1.49 -17.76 -2.19
C VAL A 53 2.32 -16.49 -1.97
N GLN A 54 3.63 -16.56 -2.20
CA GLN A 54 4.51 -15.42 -1.96
C GLN A 54 4.35 -14.30 -3.00
N SER A 55 4.14 -14.63 -4.27
CA SER A 55 3.81 -13.66 -5.33
C SER A 55 2.44 -13.01 -5.10
N LEU A 56 1.44 -13.77 -4.69
CA LEU A 56 0.12 -13.22 -4.34
C LEU A 56 0.20 -12.29 -3.13
N ALA A 57 0.93 -12.67 -2.08
CA ALA A 57 1.13 -11.82 -0.91
C ALA A 57 1.84 -10.51 -1.28
N ARG A 58 2.86 -10.55 -2.13
CA ARG A 58 3.56 -9.35 -2.62
C ARG A 58 2.65 -8.44 -3.44
N ALA A 59 1.83 -9.00 -4.32
CA ALA A 59 0.87 -8.24 -5.12
C ALA A 59 -0.17 -7.53 -4.24
N LEU A 60 -0.69 -8.20 -3.20
CA LEU A 60 -1.62 -7.59 -2.25
C LEU A 60 -0.97 -6.47 -1.44
N VAL A 61 0.27 -6.68 -0.95
CA VAL A 61 1.01 -5.66 -0.19
C VAL A 61 1.32 -4.43 -1.05
N ALA A 62 1.65 -4.62 -2.33
CA ALA A 62 1.92 -3.51 -3.25
C ALA A 62 0.72 -2.55 -3.39
N VAL A 63 -0.50 -3.07 -3.32
CA VAL A 63 -1.73 -2.26 -3.36
C VAL A 63 -2.13 -1.77 -1.96
N ALA A 64 -1.84 -2.53 -0.91
CA ALA A 64 -2.22 -2.18 0.45
C ALA A 64 -1.43 -0.98 1.03
N ILE A 65 -0.13 -0.89 0.74
CA ILE A 65 0.74 0.21 1.22
C ILE A 65 0.19 1.59 0.82
N PRO A 66 -0.11 1.89 -0.45
CA PRO A 66 -0.62 3.20 -0.82
C PRO A 66 -1.97 3.53 -0.17
N ILE A 67 -2.84 2.53 0.02
CA ILE A 67 -4.11 2.71 0.73
C ILE A 67 -3.85 3.16 2.17
N VAL A 68 -2.96 2.47 2.89
CA VAL A 68 -2.59 2.82 4.27
C VAL A 68 -2.10 4.27 4.37
N VAL A 69 -1.27 4.72 3.43
CA VAL A 69 -0.76 6.11 3.40
C VAL A 69 -1.90 7.12 3.26
N ILE A 70 -2.88 6.86 2.40
CA ILE A 70 -4.06 7.73 2.21
C ILE A 70 -4.88 7.83 3.51
N PHE A 71 -5.13 6.71 4.17
CA PHE A 71 -5.85 6.68 5.45
C PHE A 71 -5.09 7.43 6.56
N LEU A 72 -3.76 7.32 6.57
CA LEU A 72 -2.91 8.01 7.55
C LEU A 72 -2.97 9.53 7.35
N ILE A 73 -2.88 10.01 6.11
CA ILE A 73 -3.04 11.42 5.77
C ILE A 73 -4.43 11.92 6.18
N TYR A 74 -5.49 11.18 5.85
CA TYR A 74 -6.87 11.52 6.21
C TYR A 74 -7.05 11.66 7.73
N SER A 75 -6.51 10.71 8.51
CA SER A 75 -6.56 10.76 9.97
C SER A 75 -5.81 11.97 10.55
N GLY A 76 -4.67 12.34 9.96
CA GLY A 76 -3.89 13.51 10.36
C GLY A 76 -4.64 14.82 10.14
N PHE A 77 -5.33 14.96 9.01
CA PHE A 77 -6.17 16.13 8.77
C PHE A 77 -7.33 16.25 9.76
N LEU A 78 -7.95 15.11 10.12
CA LEU A 78 -9.04 15.09 11.09
C LEU A 78 -8.58 15.56 12.48
N PHE A 79 -7.33 15.28 12.85
CA PHE A 79 -6.69 15.82 14.06
C PHE A 79 -6.51 17.34 14.01
N VAL A 80 -6.02 17.87 12.88
CA VAL A 80 -5.78 19.32 12.71
C VAL A 80 -7.10 20.11 12.63
N SER A 81 -8.16 19.53 12.06
CA SER A 81 -9.46 20.19 11.97
C SER A 81 -10.24 20.20 13.28
N ALA A 82 -9.91 19.34 14.25
CA ALA A 82 -10.68 19.19 15.47
C ALA A 82 -10.64 20.43 16.38
N ARG A 83 -9.61 21.30 16.31
CA ARG A 83 -9.44 22.64 16.94
C ARG A 83 -10.26 22.98 18.22
N GLY A 84 -10.48 22.03 19.12
CA GLY A 84 -11.22 22.24 20.39
C GLY A 84 -12.62 21.62 20.48
N ASN A 85 -13.11 20.91 19.47
CA ASN A 85 -14.31 20.07 19.57
C ASN A 85 -13.91 18.65 19.98
N GLU A 86 -14.21 18.28 21.23
CA GLU A 86 -13.89 16.97 21.81
C GLU A 86 -14.44 15.79 20.99
N GLN A 87 -15.64 15.93 20.41
CA GLN A 87 -16.24 14.86 19.60
C GLN A 87 -15.46 14.63 18.30
N GLN A 88 -14.94 15.68 17.68
CA GLN A 88 -14.11 15.54 16.49
C GLN A 88 -12.73 14.98 16.83
N LEU A 89 -12.17 15.34 17.98
CA LEU A 89 -10.91 14.82 18.46
C LEU A 89 -11.01 13.32 18.79
N GLU A 90 -12.11 12.88 19.39
CA GLU A 90 -12.37 11.47 19.67
C GLU A 90 -12.49 10.65 18.37
N LYS A 91 -13.20 11.20 17.37
CA LYS A 91 -13.29 10.60 16.03
C LYS A 91 -11.92 10.51 15.34
N ALA A 92 -11.10 11.55 15.44
CA ALA A 92 -9.73 11.57 14.91
C ALA A 92 -8.88 10.45 15.53
N LYS A 93 -8.91 10.33 16.86
CA LYS A 93 -8.22 9.27 17.61
C LYS A 93 -8.68 7.89 17.17
N LYS A 94 -9.99 7.64 17.13
CA LYS A 94 -10.55 6.35 16.69
C LYS A 94 -10.10 6.00 15.27
N THR A 95 -10.18 6.95 14.34
CA THR A 95 -9.74 6.75 12.95
C THR A 95 -8.26 6.42 12.86
N PHE A 96 -7.43 7.12 13.62
CA PHE A 96 -6.00 6.87 13.68
C PHE A 96 -5.68 5.47 14.24
N TYR A 97 -6.34 5.05 15.32
CA TYR A 97 -6.18 3.69 15.86
C TYR A 97 -6.52 2.62 14.83
N TRP A 98 -7.66 2.76 14.13
CA TRP A 98 -8.05 1.83 13.07
C TRP A 98 -7.05 1.82 11.90
N THR A 99 -6.46 2.98 11.58
CA THR A 99 -5.42 3.08 10.55
C THR A 99 -4.15 2.32 10.95
N ILE A 100 -3.69 2.46 12.19
CA ILE A 100 -2.52 1.72 12.70
C ILE A 100 -2.80 0.22 12.72
N VAL A 101 -3.98 -0.20 13.18
CA VAL A 101 -4.36 -1.62 13.18
C VAL A 101 -4.37 -2.18 11.75
N GLY A 102 -4.94 -1.45 10.79
CA GLY A 102 -4.92 -1.84 9.38
C GLY A 102 -3.51 -1.98 8.82
N ALA A 103 -2.62 -1.02 9.12
CA ALA A 103 -1.22 -1.09 8.72
C ALA A 103 -0.49 -2.31 9.34
N ALA A 104 -0.71 -2.55 10.64
CA ALA A 104 -0.12 -3.68 11.35
C ALA A 104 -0.60 -5.03 10.79
N VAL A 105 -1.88 -5.14 10.39
CA VAL A 105 -2.43 -6.35 9.75
C VAL A 105 -1.76 -6.62 8.41
N VAL A 106 -1.53 -5.60 7.57
CA VAL A 106 -0.86 -5.77 6.27
C VAL A 106 0.57 -6.28 6.45
N VAL A 107 1.33 -5.66 7.35
CA VAL A 107 2.71 -6.07 7.64
C VAL A 107 2.75 -7.46 8.30
N GLY A 108 1.84 -7.72 9.23
CA GLY A 108 1.72 -9.01 9.93
C GLY A 108 1.35 -10.15 8.99
N ALA A 109 0.42 -9.94 8.06
CA ALA A 109 0.04 -10.94 7.07
C ALA A 109 1.21 -11.31 6.15
N TYR A 110 2.00 -10.32 5.71
CA TYR A 110 3.19 -10.57 4.91
C TYR A 110 4.29 -11.31 5.68
N ALA A 111 4.54 -10.91 6.93
CA ALA A 111 5.50 -11.57 7.81
C ALA A 111 5.12 -13.02 8.10
N LEU A 112 3.84 -13.30 8.35
CA LEU A 112 3.33 -14.65 8.56
C LEU A 112 3.42 -15.50 7.29
N ALA A 113 3.05 -14.94 6.13
CA ALA A 113 3.14 -15.64 4.86
C ALA A 113 4.58 -16.03 4.51
N SER A 114 5.54 -15.11 4.70
CA SER A 114 6.96 -15.42 4.48
C SER A 114 7.49 -16.46 5.46
N ALA A 115 7.15 -16.35 6.76
CA ALA A 115 7.56 -17.32 7.77
C ALA A 115 7.07 -18.75 7.46
N ILE A 116 5.82 -18.91 6.99
CA ILE A 116 5.28 -20.23 6.63
C ILE A 116 6.02 -20.81 5.43
N VAL A 117 6.30 -20.01 4.40
CA VAL A 117 7.01 -20.48 3.21
C VAL A 117 8.45 -20.86 3.55
N ASP A 118 9.14 -20.09 4.39
CA ASP A 118 10.51 -20.37 4.82
C ASP A 118 10.59 -21.64 5.69
N PHE A 119 9.60 -21.82 6.58
CA PHE A 119 9.46 -23.05 7.35
C PHE A 119 9.20 -24.27 6.43
N ALA A 120 8.32 -24.13 5.45
CA ALA A 120 8.04 -25.18 4.47
C ALA A 120 9.26 -25.54 3.61
N ARG A 121 10.07 -24.55 3.19
CA ARG A 121 11.34 -24.78 2.49
C ARG A 121 12.35 -25.54 3.35
N THR A 122 12.42 -25.22 4.65
CA THR A 122 13.32 -25.87 5.61
C THR A 122 12.95 -27.34 5.85
N LEU A 123 11.65 -27.68 5.85
CA LEU A 123 11.19 -29.06 5.97
C LEU A 123 11.17 -29.82 4.64
N GLY A 124 11.00 -29.13 3.52
CA GLY A 124 10.89 -29.71 2.18
C GLY A 124 12.20 -30.24 1.59
N GLY A 125 13.32 -30.14 2.32
CA GLY A 125 14.57 -30.80 1.94
C GLY A 125 15.23 -30.23 0.69
N ASN A 126 15.35 -28.91 0.57
CA ASN A 126 16.22 -28.30 -0.45
C ASN A 126 17.35 -27.51 0.22
N GLY A 127 18.47 -28.20 0.45
CA GLY A 127 19.77 -27.55 0.41
C GLY A 127 20.22 -27.51 -1.05
N GLY A 128 20.68 -26.34 -1.51
CA GLY A 128 21.45 -26.18 -2.75
C GLY A 128 20.72 -26.50 -4.03
#